data_AF-A0A925VS92-F1
#
_entry.id   AF-A0A925VS92-F1
#
_cell.length_a   1.000
_cell.length_b   1.000
_cell.length_c   1.000
_cell.angle_alpha   90.00
_cell.angle_beta   90.00
_cell.angle_gamma   90.00
#
_symmetry.space_group_name_H-M   'P 1'
#
loop_
_entity.id
_entity.type
_entity.pdbx_description
1 polymer ?
#
loop_
_entity_poly.entity_id
_entity_poly.type
_entity_poly.pdbx_seq_one_letter_code
_entity_poly.pdbx_strand_id
1 'polypeptide(L)' 'MAPSLLVLTDFFQAANGALDYAANLAPALGARLVLLHVRRDSVL' A
#
# COMPACT_ATOMS: atom_id res chain seq x y z
N MET A 1 -19.87 -1.57 -4.76
CA MET A 1 -18.57 -2.22 -4.48
C MET A 1 -17.68 -1.21 -3.79
N ALA A 2 -16.98 -1.57 -2.71
CA ALA A 2 -16.04 -0.67 -2.05
C ALA A 2 -14.75 -0.55 -2.90
N PRO A 3 -14.21 0.66 -3.11
CA PRO A 3 -12.96 0.84 -3.85
C PRO A 3 -11.79 0.22 -3.08
N SER A 4 -10.69 -0.07 -3.77
CA SER A 4 -9.46 -0.60 -3.16
C SER A 4 -8.29 0.36 -3.38
N LEU A 5 -7.55 0.66 -2.31
CA LEU A 5 -6.26 1.34 -2.37
C LEU A 5 -5.16 0.28 -2.32
N LEU A 6 -4.42 0.13 -3.42
CA LEU A 6 -3.23 -0.70 -3.48
C LEU A 6 -2.01 0.13 -3.10
N VAL A 7 -1.32 -0.27 -2.03
CA VAL A 7 -0.06 0.33 -1.58
C VAL A 7 1.08 -0.64 -1.90
N LEU A 8 1.99 -0.21 -2.76
CA LEU A 8 3.25 -0.91 -2.98
C LEU A 8 4.20 -0.61 -1.83
N THR A 9 4.81 -1.63 -1.25
CA THR A 9 5.76 -1.45 -0.15
C THR A 9 7.02 -2.27 -0.35
N ASP A 10 8.17 -1.63 -0.12
CA ASP A 10 9.48 -2.25 0.07
C ASP A 10 9.92 -2.21 1.54
N PHE A 11 9.01 -1.78 2.44
CA PHE A 11 9.22 -1.57 3.88
C PHE A 11 10.26 -0.50 4.26
N PHE A 12 10.73 0.31 3.31
CA PHE A 12 11.55 1.47 3.64
C PHE A 12 10.70 2.67 4.11
N GLN A 13 11.37 3.67 4.69
CA GLN A 13 10.72 4.82 5.33
C GLN A 13 9.73 5.54 4.41
N ALA A 14 10.07 5.70 3.13
CA ALA A 14 9.19 6.34 2.15
C ALA A 14 7.89 5.54 1.93
N ALA A 15 8.00 4.21 1.80
CA ALA A 15 6.84 3.33 1.66
C ALA A 15 5.99 3.28 2.94
N ASN A 16 6.61 3.36 4.12
CA ASN A 16 5.86 3.47 5.38
C ASN A 16 5.09 4.79 5.46
N GLY A 17 5.68 5.91 5.04
CA GLY A 17 4.95 7.18 4.94
C GLY A 17 3.77 7.12 3.96
N ALA A 18 3.94 6.44 2.81
CA ALA A 18 2.84 6.21 1.87
C ALA A 18 1.74 5.32 2.47
N LEU A 19 2.12 4.30 3.25
CA LEU A 19 1.18 3.44 3.96
C LEU A 19 0.39 4.22 5.02
N ASP A 20 1.05 5.07 5.81
CA ASP A 20 0.40 5.92 6.82
C ASP A 20 -0.63 6.86 6.16
N TYR A 21 -0.25 7.47 5.03
CA TYR A 21 -1.17 8.31 4.26
C TYR A 21 -2.40 7.52 3.77
N ALA A 22 -2.17 6.35 3.15
CA ALA A 22 -3.24 5.52 2.62
C ALA A 22 -4.17 4.98 3.71
N ALA A 23 -3.63 4.64 4.88
CA ALA A 23 -4.39 4.18 6.04
C ALA A 23 -5.32 5.27 6.58
N ASN A 24 -4.88 6.53 6.58
CA ASN A 24 -5.72 7.68 6.96
C ASN A 24 -6.77 8.02 5.89
N LEU A 25 -6.46 7.79 4.62
CA LEU A 25 -7.36 8.09 3.50
C LEU A 25 -8.46 7.03 3.29
N ALA A 26 -8.15 5.75 3.52
CA ALA A 26 -9.06 4.65 3.23
C ALA A 26 -10.45 4.76 3.92
N PRO A 27 -10.57 5.16 5.21
CA PRO A 27 -11.86 5.34 5.87
C PRO A 27 -12.73 6.41 5.19
N ALA A 28 -12.13 7.54 4.81
CA ALA A 28 -12.84 8.64 4.15
C ALA A 28 -13.39 8.25 2.77
N LEU A 29 -12.73 7.29 2.11
CA LEU A 29 -13.15 6.76 0.81
C LEU A 29 -14.03 5.51 0.91
N GLY A 30 -14.29 5.01 2.12
CA GLY A 30 -14.93 3.70 2.31
C GLY A 30 -14.17 2.58 1.60
N ALA A 31 -12.85 2.68 1.52
CA ALA A 31 -12.01 1.84 0.70
C ALA A 31 -11.34 0.72 1.52
N ARG A 32 -11.07 -0.41 0.87
CA ARG A 32 -10.20 -1.46 1.40
C ARG A 32 -8.74 -1.09 1.12
N LEU A 33 -7.89 -1.17 2.14
CA LEU A 33 -6.44 -1.06 1.99
C LEU A 33 -5.84 -2.44 1.66
N VAL A 34 -5.05 -2.51 0.59
CA VAL A 34 -4.34 -3.72 0.14
C VAL A 34 -2.86 -3.41 0.04
N LEU A 35 -2.00 -4.19 0.69
CA LEU A 35 -0.56 -4.04 0.62
C LEU A 35 0.04 -5.08 -0.33
N LEU A 36 0.94 -4.64 -1.21
CA LEU A 36 1.70 -5.52 -2.09
C LEU A 36 3.20 -5.28 -1.88
N HIS A 37 3.88 -6.32 -1.42
CA HIS A 37 5.33 -6.38 -1.36
C HIS A 37 5.85 -7.33 -2.44
N VAL A 38 6.68 -6.83 -3.35
CA VAL A 38 7.28 -7.65 -4.42
C VAL A 38 8.69 -8.03 -4.00
N ARG A 39 8.91 -9.34 -3.84
CA ARG A 39 10.26 -9.90 -3.70
C ARG A 39 10.80 -10.21 -5.10
N ARG A 40 11.93 -9.62 -5.46
CA ARG A 40 12.65 -10.03 -6.67
C ARG A 40 13.48 -11.25 -6.32
N ASP A 41 12.97 -12.44 -6.63
CA ASP A 41 13.67 -13.69 -6.38
C ASP A 41 14.79 -13.96 -7.42
N SER A 42 14.86 -13.18 -8.51
CA SER A 42 15.95 -13.25 -9.49
C SER A 42 16.12 -11.91 -10.23
N VAL A 43 17.36 -11.43 -10.35
CA VAL A 43 17.76 -10.40 -11.31
C VAL A 43 18.34 -11.16 -12.49
N LEU A 44 17.49 -11.55 -13.43
CA LEU A 44 17.98 -11.93 -14.76
C LEU A 44 18.31 -10.65 -15.52
#